data_AF-A0A838G6R7-F1
#
_entry.id   AF-A0A838G6R7-F1
#
_cell.length_a   1.000
_cell.length_b   1.000
_cell.length_c   1.000
_cell.angle_alpha   90.00
_cell.angle_beta   90.00
_cell.angle_gamma   90.00
#
_symmetry.space_group_name_H-M   'P 1'
#
loop_
_entity.id
_entity.type
_entity.pdbx_description
1 polymer ?
#
loop_
_entity_poly.entity_id
_entity_poly.type
_entity_poly.pdbx_seq_one_letter_code
_entity_poly.pdbx_strand_id
1 'polypeptide(L)' 'MPDRYGADVLNTDWRAPKRGRAVEIEAERGLVVEEVTTDWCGEIVAVERDLDTVTLEDRRGRRRTFPLGPGFLLEGVPVI' A
#
# COMPACT_ATOMS: atom_id res chain seq x y z
N MET A 1 33.13 -20.93 -18.71
CA MET A 1 31.91 -21.71 -18.98
C MET A 1 30.75 -20.95 -18.38
N PRO A 2 29.66 -20.67 -19.12
CA PRO A 2 28.48 -20.07 -18.50
C PRO A 2 27.87 -21.12 -17.58
N ASP A 3 27.57 -20.71 -16.35
CA ASP A 3 26.93 -21.57 -15.36
C ASP A 3 25.59 -22.09 -15.89
N ARG A 4 25.44 -23.42 -15.94
CA ARG A 4 24.23 -24.11 -16.41
C ARG A 4 23.17 -24.24 -15.30
N TYR A 5 23.56 -24.02 -14.05
CA TYR A 5 22.69 -24.09 -12.89
C TYR A 5 22.53 -22.67 -12.36
N GLY A 6 21.71 -21.89 -13.08
CA GLY A 6 21.38 -20.51 -12.70
C GLY A 6 20.93 -20.39 -11.24
N ALA A 7 20.99 -19.16 -10.74
CA ALA A 7 20.74 -18.74 -9.36
C ALA A 7 19.85 -19.71 -8.55
N ASP A 8 20.39 -20.22 -7.45
CA ASP A 8 19.70 -21.12 -6.53
C ASP A 8 18.30 -20.60 -6.20
N VAL A 9 17.29 -21.31 -6.69
CA VAL A 9 15.87 -20.97 -6.56
C VAL A 9 15.40 -20.98 -5.10
N LEU A 10 16.15 -21.60 -4.19
CA LEU A 10 15.88 -21.60 -2.75
C LEU A 10 16.55 -20.43 -2.01
N ASN A 11 17.40 -19.64 -2.67
CA ASN A 11 18.05 -18.47 -2.08
C ASN A 11 17.11 -17.24 -2.00
N THR A 12 15.83 -17.41 -2.30
CA THR A 12 14.81 -16.36 -2.14
C THR A 12 13.96 -16.65 -0.89
N ASP A 13 13.49 -15.58 -0.22
CA ASP A 13 12.54 -15.67 0.89
C ASP A 13 11.16 -16.13 0.36
N TRP A 14 10.99 -17.43 0.18
CA TRP A 14 9.75 -18.06 -0.30
C TRP A 14 8.55 -17.84 0.65
N ARG A 15 8.80 -17.34 1.87
CA ARG A 15 7.77 -17.00 2.87
C ARG A 15 7.31 -15.55 2.73
N ALA A 16 7.96 -14.75 1.90
CA ALA A 16 7.57 -13.38 1.66
C ALA A 16 6.16 -13.33 1.04
N PRO A 17 5.26 -12.45 1.55
CA PRO A 17 3.96 -12.24 0.92
C PRO A 17 4.12 -11.77 -0.52
N LYS A 18 3.13 -12.07 -1.38
CA LYS A 18 3.14 -11.69 -2.80
C LYS A 18 3.37 -10.19 -3.06
N ARG A 19 2.85 -9.34 -2.17
CA ARG A 19 2.98 -7.87 -2.25
C ARG A 19 4.13 -7.31 -1.40
N GLY A 20 4.98 -8.18 -0.84
CA GLY A 20 6.02 -7.79 0.11
C GLY A 20 5.49 -7.62 1.53
N ARG A 21 6.39 -7.24 2.44
CA ARG A 21 6.06 -6.87 3.83
C ARG A 21 5.62 -5.41 3.86
N ALA A 22 4.77 -5.07 4.84
CA ALA A 22 4.37 -3.68 5.04
C ALA A 22 5.58 -2.79 5.37
N VAL A 23 5.58 -1.58 4.82
CA VAL A 23 6.59 -0.55 5.09
C VAL A 23 5.93 0.67 5.73
N GLU A 24 6.63 1.34 6.64
CA GLU A 24 6.14 2.55 7.27
C GLU A 24 6.20 3.73 6.30
N ILE A 25 5.07 4.41 6.09
CA ILE A 25 4.96 5.61 5.25
C ILE A 25 4.03 6.62 5.91
N GLU A 26 4.45 7.88 5.98
CA GLU A 26 3.57 8.94 6.50
C GLU A 26 2.40 9.18 5.53
N ALA A 27 1.19 9.28 6.09
CA ALA A 27 -0.02 9.63 5.35
C ALA A 27 0.02 11.10 4.91
N GLU A 28 0.73 11.38 3.82
CA GLU A 28 0.85 12.71 3.25
C GLU A 28 -0.24 12.99 2.22
N ARG A 29 -0.70 14.24 2.15
CA ARG A 29 -1.63 14.68 1.09
C ARG A 29 -0.99 14.56 -0.28
N GLY A 30 -1.76 14.16 -1.29
CA GLY A 30 -1.26 13.95 -2.65
C GLY A 30 -0.81 12.52 -2.93
N LEU A 31 -0.61 11.68 -1.89
CA LEU A 31 -0.35 10.26 -2.10
C LEU A 31 -1.60 9.57 -2.60
N VAL A 32 -1.46 8.72 -3.62
CA VAL A 32 -2.55 7.89 -4.15
C VAL A 32 -2.39 6.49 -3.58
N VAL A 33 -3.41 6.03 -2.85
CA VAL A 33 -3.40 4.73 -2.20
C VAL A 33 -4.64 3.91 -2.54
N GLU A 34 -4.52 2.59 -2.47
CA GLU A 34 -5.62 1.62 -2.60
C GLU A 34 -5.99 1.10 -1.21
N GLU A 35 -7.23 1.30 -0.78
CA GLU A 35 -7.78 0.59 0.38
C GLU A 35 -8.25 -0.81 -0.05
N VAL A 36 -7.63 -1.84 0.54
CA VAL A 36 -7.66 -3.22 0.06
C VAL A 36 -9.03 -3.89 0.25
N THR A 37 -9.75 -3.57 1.33
CA THR A 37 -11.01 -4.25 1.68
C THR A 37 -12.14 -3.85 0.75
N THR A 38 -12.20 -2.58 0.35
CA THR A 38 -13.26 -2.03 -0.48
C THR A 38 -12.86 -1.77 -1.92
N ASP A 39 -11.62 -2.12 -2.29
CA ASP A 39 -11.06 -1.92 -3.64
C ASP A 39 -11.16 -0.45 -4.08
N TRP A 40 -10.92 0.46 -3.14
CA TRP A 40 -11.06 1.89 -3.35
C TRP A 40 -9.71 2.55 -3.55
N CYS A 41 -9.50 3.20 -4.68
CA CYS A 41 -8.27 3.94 -4.98
C CYS A 41 -8.54 5.44 -5.03
N GLY A 42 -7.69 6.24 -4.37
CA GLY A 42 -7.80 7.69 -4.36
C GLY A 42 -6.62 8.40 -3.73
N GLU A 43 -6.58 9.71 -3.94
CA GLU A 43 -5.60 10.62 -3.33
C GLU A 43 -5.96 10.92 -1.88
N ILE A 44 -4.98 10.91 -0.98
CA ILE A 44 -5.12 11.44 0.38
C ILE A 44 -5.37 12.95 0.28
N VAL A 45 -6.57 13.38 0.65
CA VAL A 45 -6.95 14.80 0.66
C VAL A 45 -7.08 15.36 2.09
N ALA A 46 -7.25 14.49 3.09
CA ALA A 46 -7.27 14.86 4.49
C ALA A 46 -6.80 13.70 5.38
N VAL A 47 -6.17 14.06 6.50
CA VAL A 47 -5.82 13.14 7.59
C VAL A 47 -6.26 13.80 8.89
N GLU A 48 -7.12 13.13 9.63
CA GLU A 48 -7.66 13.59 10.90
C GLU A 48 -7.03 12.76 12.01
N ARG A 49 -5.93 13.26 12.60
CA ARG A 49 -5.13 12.51 13.58
C ARG A 49 -5.91 12.20 14.86
N ASP A 50 -6.75 13.11 15.33
CA ASP A 50 -7.55 12.91 16.55
C ASP A 50 -8.63 11.84 16.37
N LEU A 51 -9.06 11.61 15.13
CA LEU A 51 -10.06 10.59 14.77
C LEU A 51 -9.42 9.31 14.22
N ASP A 52 -8.11 9.30 14.03
CA ASP A 52 -7.35 8.22 13.40
C ASP A 52 -7.95 7.81 12.03
N THR A 53 -8.18 8.80 11.16
CA THR A 53 -8.77 8.57 9.83
C THR A 53 -8.06 9.30 8.69
N VAL A 54 -8.22 8.75 7.50
CA VAL A 54 -7.76 9.32 6.23
C VAL A 54 -8.94 9.44 5.24
N THR A 55 -9.03 10.57 4.53
CA THR A 55 -10.01 10.77 3.46
C THR A 55 -9.33 10.64 2.11
N LEU A 56 -9.87 9.74 1.28
CA LEU A 56 -9.43 9.53 -0.10
C LEU A 56 -10.42 10.12 -1.10
N GLU A 57 -9.91 10.81 -2.12
CA GLU A 57 -10.69 11.29 -3.26
C GLU A 57 -10.35 10.49 -4.52
N ASP A 58 -11.35 9.93 -5.20
CA ASP A 58 -11.14 9.21 -6.46
C ASP A 58 -11.01 10.17 -7.67
N ARG A 59 -10.66 9.63 -8.83
CA ARG A 59 -10.54 10.38 -10.10
C ARG A 59 -11.83 11.07 -10.58
N ARG A 60 -12.98 10.78 -9.96
CA ARG A 60 -14.29 11.39 -10.26
C ARG A 60 -14.69 12.41 -9.19
N GLY A 61 -13.80 12.73 -8.26
CA GLY A 61 -14.04 13.67 -7.16
C GLY A 61 -14.89 13.09 -6.03
N ARG A 62 -15.12 11.77 -5.98
CA ARG A 62 -15.87 11.15 -4.88
C ARG A 62 -14.94 10.93 -3.70
N ARG A 63 -15.39 11.35 -2.51
CA ARG A 63 -14.64 11.21 -1.25
C ARG A 63 -15.17 10.09 -0.39
N ARG A 64 -14.26 9.34 0.25
CA ARG A 64 -14.56 8.34 1.28
C ARG A 64 -13.52 8.41 2.39
N THR A 65 -13.96 8.20 3.63
CA THR A 65 -13.09 8.18 4.81
C THR A 65 -12.88 6.76 5.27
N PHE A 66 -11.64 6.46 5.67
CA PHE A 66 -11.19 5.15 6.12
C PHE A 66 -10.41 5.31 7.43
N PRO A 67 -10.35 4.28 8.29
CA PRO A 67 -9.43 4.25 9.42
C PRO A 67 -7.99 4.39 8.95
N LEU A 68 -7.16 5.12 9.71
CA LEU A 68 -5.73 5.19 9.50
C LEU A 68 -5.06 3.89 10.01
N GLY A 69 -3.91 3.53 9.42
CA GLY A 69 -3.17 2.32 9.77
C GLY A 69 -3.20 1.27 8.66
N PRO A 70 -3.10 -0.03 8.98
CA PRO A 70 -2.95 -1.07 7.96
C PRO A 70 -4.21 -1.22 7.10
N GLY A 71 -4.01 -1.65 5.85
CA GLY A 71 -5.10 -1.88 4.89
C GLY A 71 -4.96 -1.09 3.59
N PHE A 72 -3.87 -0.34 3.43
CA PHE A 72 -3.58 0.42 2.23
C PHE A 72 -2.43 -0.16 1.43
N LEU A 73 -2.45 0.08 0.13
CA LEU A 73 -1.31 -0.10 -0.76
C LEU A 73 -0.88 1.25 -1.34
N LEU A 74 0.42 1.49 -1.38
CA LEU A 74 1.05 2.53 -2.17
C LEU A 74 1.82 1.84 -3.30
N GLU A 75 1.51 2.14 -4.56
CA GLU A 75 2.13 1.49 -5.72
C GLU A 75 2.06 -0.07 -5.66
N GLY A 76 0.99 -0.60 -5.07
CA GLY A 76 0.79 -2.04 -4.87
C GLY A 76 1.55 -2.66 -3.68
N VAL A 77 2.34 -1.86 -2.95
CA VAL A 77 3.10 -2.27 -1.76
C VAL A 77 2.27 -1.97 -0.50
N PRO A 78 2.11 -2.91 0.45
CA PRO A 78 1.41 -2.66 1.69
C PRO A 78 2.12 -1.57 2.51
N VAL A 79 1.36 -0.63 3.05
CA VAL A 79 1.87 0.45 3.89
C VAL A 79 1.12 0.53 5.21
N ILE A 80 1.78 1.07 6.24
CA ILE A 80 1.23 1.35 7.57
C ILE A 80 1.80 2.66 8.13
#